data_AF-A0AAD7HRV0-F1
#
_entry.id   AF-A0AAD7HRV0-F1
#
_cell.length_a   1.000
_cell.length_b   1.000
_cell.length_c   1.000
_cell.angle_alpha   90.00
_cell.angle_beta   90.00
_cell.angle_gamma   90.00
#
_symmetry.space_group_name_H-M   'P 1'
#
loop_
_entity.id
_entity.type
_entity.pdbx_description
1 polymer ?
#
loop_
_entity_poly.entity_id
_entity_poly.type
_entity_poly.pdbx_seq_one_letter_code
_entity_poly.pdbx_strand_id
1 'polypeptide(L)'
;MGGGTAGNVVANRLTENANFSVLVLEASSLSDVGVLPDIVPFLVTIVASGTPYDWNYSTTAQSGLNGRSLSYPRCVYGAARGLRPLREHHGR
;
A
#
# COMPACT_ATOMS: atom_id res chain seq x y z
N MET A 1 -5.26 5.51 10.97
CA MET A 1 -5.07 4.11 11.44
C MET A 1 -5.09 3.26 10.19
N GLY A 2 -4.06 2.46 9.96
CA GLY A 2 -3.93 1.64 8.76
C GLY A 2 -3.03 0.45 9.03
N GLY A 3 -3.49 -0.74 8.66
CA GLY A 3 -2.77 -2.03 8.63
C GLY A 3 -1.75 -2.08 7.50
N GLY A 4 -0.99 -0.99 7.39
CA GLY A 4 0.19 -0.84 6.55
C GLY A 4 1.16 -2.01 6.69
N THR A 5 2.15 -2.13 5.81
CA THR A 5 3.28 -3.06 6.04
C THR A 5 3.87 -2.93 7.46
N ALA A 6 4.00 -1.72 7.99
CA ALA A 6 4.42 -1.49 9.38
C ALA A 6 3.30 -1.76 10.40
N GLY A 7 2.05 -1.38 10.08
CA GLY A 7 0.89 -1.55 10.96
C GLY A 7 0.61 -3.02 11.28
N ASN A 8 0.69 -3.90 10.27
CA ASN A 8 0.51 -5.34 10.45
C ASN A 8 1.66 -5.99 11.22
N VAL A 9 2.89 -5.49 11.07
CA VAL A 9 4.03 -5.99 11.87
C VAL A 9 3.83 -5.64 13.35
N VAL A 10 3.45 -4.40 13.65
CA VAL A 10 3.21 -3.96 15.03
C VAL A 10 2.01 -4.71 15.63
N ALA A 11 0.90 -4.81 14.90
CA ALA A 11 -0.28 -5.54 15.34
C ALA A 11 0.06 -7.01 15.66
N ASN A 12 0.78 -7.68 14.76
CA ASN A 12 1.20 -9.08 14.93
C ASN A 12 2.04 -9.26 16.21
N ARG A 13 3.00 -8.37 16.46
CA ARG A 13 3.83 -8.41 17.69
C ARG A 13 3.03 -8.13 18.96
N LEU A 14 2.04 -7.25 18.91
CA LEU A 14 1.19 -6.94 20.07
C LEU A 14 0.22 -8.07 20.39
N THR A 15 -0.30 -8.77 19.37
CA THR A 15 -1.20 -9.91 19.55
C THR A 15 -0.52 -11.16 20.11
N GLU A 16 0.81 -11.23 20.14
CA GLU A 16 1.55 -12.34 20.79
C GLU A 16 1.30 -12.39 22.31
N ASN A 17 0.88 -11.29 22.93
CA ASN A 17 0.54 -11.23 24.35
C ASN A 17 -0.98 -11.24 24.54
N ALA A 18 -1.50 -12.31 25.15
CA ALA A 18 -2.93 -12.51 25.41
C ALA A 18 -3.59 -11.44 26.31
N ASN A 19 -2.80 -10.60 26.98
CA ASN A 19 -3.33 -9.51 27.81
C ASN A 19 -3.77 -8.28 26.99
N PHE A 20 -3.44 -8.21 25.70
CA PHE A 20 -3.81 -7.09 24.84
C PHE A 20 -4.87 -7.49 23.81
N SER A 21 -5.86 -6.61 23.63
CA SER A 21 -6.79 -6.66 22.51
C SER A 21 -6.40 -5.57 21.51
N VAL A 22 -6.10 -5.97 20.28
CA VAL A 22 -5.60 -5.07 19.22
C VAL A 22 -6.66 -4.93 18.13
N LEU A 23 -7.05 -3.69 17.82
CA LEU A 23 -7.94 -3.36 16.71
C LEU A 23 -7.14 -2.67 15.61
N VAL A 24 -7.12 -3.26 14.41
CA VAL A 24 -6.56 -2.64 13.21
C VAL A 24 -7.71 -2.09 12.38
N LEU A 25 -7.70 -0.78 12.17
CA LEU A 25 -8.64 -0.11 11.26
C LEU A 25 -7.93 0.19 9.95
N GLU A 26 -8.55 -0.19 8.85
CA GLU A 26 -8.09 0.07 7.49
C GLU A 26 -9.06 1.01 6.78
N ALA A 27 -8.51 1.93 5.97
CA ALA A 27 -9.28 3.02 5.37
C ALA A 27 -10.04 2.60 4.08
N SER A 28 -10.02 1.31 3.73
CA SER A 28 -10.68 0.77 2.54
C SER A 28 -11.78 -0.22 2.91
N SER A 29 -12.90 -0.15 2.20
CA SER A 29 -13.97 -1.14 2.25
C SER A 29 -13.78 -2.29 1.26
N LEU A 30 -12.77 -2.20 0.39
CA LEU A 30 -12.52 -3.23 -0.61
C LEU A 30 -11.74 -4.41 0.03
N SER A 31 -11.92 -5.61 -0.51
CA SER A 31 -11.23 -6.81 -0.04
C SER A 31 -10.00 -7.09 -0.91
N ASP A 32 -8.91 -7.53 -0.30
CA ASP A 32 -7.71 -8.02 -0.97
C ASP A 32 -7.79 -9.52 -1.33
N VAL A 33 -8.81 -10.23 -0.82
CA VAL A 33 -9.01 -11.65 -1.06
C VAL A 33 -9.34 -11.92 -2.53
N GLY A 34 -8.50 -12.70 -3.20
CA GLY A 34 -8.73 -13.13 -4.59
C GLY A 34 -8.31 -12.11 -5.65
N VAL A 35 -7.67 -11.00 -5.28
CA VAL A 35 -7.17 -9.99 -6.23
C VAL A 35 -5.89 -10.52 -6.89
N LEU A 36 -6.03 -11.26 -8.00
CA LEU A 36 -4.91 -11.85 -8.74
C LEU A 36 -3.78 -10.85 -9.07
N PRO A 37 -4.07 -9.59 -9.47
CA PRO A 37 -3.00 -8.61 -9.72
C PRO A 37 -2.16 -8.22 -8.49
N ASP A 38 -2.69 -8.37 -7.28
CA ASP A 38 -1.94 -8.09 -6.04
C ASP A 38 -1.04 -9.28 -5.64
N ILE A 39 -1.43 -10.49 -6.04
CA ILE A 39 -0.69 -11.74 -5.75
C ILE A 39 0.43 -11.97 -6.76
N VAL A 40 0.17 -11.67 -8.04
CA VAL A 40 1.11 -11.93 -9.15
C VAL A 40 1.92 -10.67 -9.44
N PRO A 41 3.23 -10.62 -9.14
CA PRO A 41 4.02 -9.39 -9.25
C PRO A 41 4.05 -8.77 -10.64
N PHE A 42 3.93 -9.59 -11.69
CA PHE A 42 3.89 -9.12 -13.07
C PHE A 42 2.64 -8.28 -13.39
N LEU A 43 1.53 -8.53 -12.68
CA LEU A 43 0.23 -7.92 -12.96
C LEU A 43 -0.02 -6.62 -12.17
N VAL A 44 0.95 -6.15 -11.39
CA VAL A 44 0.85 -4.95 -10.53
C VAL A 44 0.31 -3.72 -11.26
N THR A 45 0.66 -3.52 -12.53
CA THR A 45 0.28 -2.32 -13.29
C THR A 45 -1.23 -2.23 -13.51
N ILE A 46 -1.96 -3.34 -13.38
CA ILE A 46 -3.43 -3.42 -13.52
C ILE A 46 -4.13 -2.75 -12.33
N VAL A 47 -3.46 -2.62 -11.18
CA VAL A 47 -4.01 -2.00 -9.95
C VAL A 47 -3.32 -0.68 -9.60
N ALA A 48 -2.67 -0.05 -10.59
CA ALA A 48 -1.95 1.20 -10.45
C ALA A 48 -2.89 2.43 -10.49
N SER A 49 -2.30 3.61 -10.77
CA SER A 49 -2.96 4.91 -10.79
C SER A 49 -4.27 4.93 -11.57
N GLY A 50 -5.31 5.53 -10.98
CA GLY A 50 -6.62 5.68 -11.62
C GLY A 50 -7.54 4.45 -11.51
N THR A 51 -7.15 3.45 -10.72
CA THR A 51 -8.00 2.28 -10.41
C THR A 51 -8.61 2.41 -9.02
N PRO A 52 -9.67 1.65 -8.68
CA PRO A 52 -10.25 1.65 -7.32
C PRO A 52 -9.29 1.20 -6.22
N TYR A 53 -8.16 0.60 -6.60
CA TYR A 53 -7.12 0.10 -5.69
C TYR A 53 -6.04 1.15 -5.38
N ASP A 54 -6.15 2.35 -5.97
CA ASP A 54 -5.23 3.47 -5.76
C ASP A 54 -5.94 4.65 -5.09
N TRP A 55 -5.22 5.34 -4.19
CA TRP A 55 -5.71 6.59 -3.58
C TRP A 55 -5.76 7.75 -4.57
N ASN A 56 -5.18 7.58 -5.76
CA ASN A 56 -5.16 8.56 -6.84
C ASN A 56 -4.54 9.90 -6.44
N TYR A 57 -3.46 9.84 -5.64
CA TYR A 57 -2.72 11.03 -5.30
C TYR A 57 -1.98 11.58 -6.52
N SER A 58 -1.92 12.90 -6.61
CA SER A 58 -1.09 13.62 -7.58
C SER A 58 -0.15 14.56 -6.84
N THR A 59 1.06 14.72 -7.39
CA THR A 59 2.01 15.70 -6.84
C THR A 59 1.59 17.11 -7.23
N THR A 60 1.99 18.10 -6.44
CA THR A 60 1.94 19.49 -6.91
C THR A 60 2.86 19.65 -8.13
N ALA A 61 2.61 20.67 -8.96
CA ALA A 61 3.45 20.98 -10.10
C ALA A 61 4.93 21.10 -9.69
N GLN A 62 5.78 20.26 -10.27
CA GLN A 62 7.21 20.24 -9.94
C GLN A 62 7.97 21.16 -10.90
N SER A 63 8.62 22.20 -10.39
CA SER A 63 9.43 23.12 -11.19
C SER A 63 10.54 22.41 -11.96
N GLY A 64 11.19 21.42 -11.33
CA GLY A 64 12.20 20.57 -11.97
C GLY A 64 11.68 19.60 -13.04
N LEU A 65 10.36 19.53 -13.25
CA LEU A 65 9.73 18.68 -14.27
C LEU A 65 8.87 19.49 -15.25
N ASN A 66 9.24 20.74 -15.52
CA ASN A 66 8.51 21.67 -16.39
C ASN A 66 7.07 21.93 -15.92
N GLY A 67 6.84 22.01 -14.61
CA GLY A 67 5.52 22.27 -14.03
C GLY A 67 4.55 21.09 -14.12
N ARG A 68 5.03 19.90 -14.50
CA ARG A 68 4.17 18.71 -14.54
C ARG A 68 3.77 18.26 -13.14
N SER A 69 2.50 17.86 -13.02
CA SER A 69 2.00 17.04 -11.91
C SER A 69 2.09 15.58 -12.31
N LEU A 70 2.56 14.72 -11.40
CA LEU A 70 2.70 13.28 -11.63
C LEU A 70 1.76 12.52 -10.70
N SER A 71 1.25 11.39 -11.18
CA SER A 71 0.52 10.47 -10.32
C SER A 71 1.48 9.80 -9.34
N TYR A 72 1.05 9.69 -8.08
CA TYR A 72 1.77 9.06 -7.00
C TYR A 72 0.97 7.88 -6.46
N PRO A 73 1.08 6.69 -7.09
CA PRO A 73 0.26 5.54 -6.75
C PRO A 73 0.56 5.04 -5.34
N ARG A 74 -0.51 4.77 -4.58
CA ARG A 74 -0.53 4.24 -3.22
C ARG A 74 -1.67 3.25 -3.09
N CYS A 75 -1.36 2.06 -2.59
CA CYS A 75 -2.36 1.00 -2.42
C CYS A 75 -3.41 1.47 -1.41
N VAL A 76 -4.67 1.22 -1.74
CA VAL A 76 -5.82 1.51 -0.88
C VAL A 76 -5.86 0.57 0.34
N TYR A 77 -5.24 -0.61 0.24
CA TYR A 77 -4.99 -1.50 1.38
C TYR A 77 -3.60 -1.26 1.96
N GLY A 78 -3.45 -1.39 3.28
CA GLY A 78 -2.19 -1.13 3.97
C GLY A 78 -1.00 -1.98 3.47
N ALA A 79 -1.26 -3.15 2.88
CA ALA A 79 -0.24 -3.94 2.22
C ALA A 79 0.05 -3.37 0.81
N ALA A 80 1.15 -2.62 0.66
CA ALA A 80 1.68 -2.27 -0.66
C ALA A 80 2.41 -3.44 -1.35
N ARG A 81 1.91 -4.68 -1.18
CA ARG A 81 2.56 -5.91 -1.67
C ARG A 81 2.54 -5.96 -3.19
N GLY A 82 1.42 -5.60 -3.83
CA GLY A 82 1.33 -5.49 -5.28
C GLY A 82 2.12 -4.30 -5.83
N LEU A 83 1.86 -3.07 -5.36
CA LEU A 83 2.34 -1.82 -6.00
C LEU A 83 3.84 -1.53 -5.91
N ARG A 84 4.61 -2.32 -5.16
CA ARG A 84 6.07 -2.22 -5.15
C ARG A 84 6.66 -3.40 -5.91
N PRO A 85 7.55 -3.17 -6.89
CA PRO A 85 8.41 -4.24 -7.39
C PRO A 85 9.11 -4.89 -6.20
N LEU A 86 9.09 -6.23 -6.11
CA LEU A 86 9.73 -7.01 -5.03
C LEU A 86 11.26 -6.88 -5.09
N ARG A 87 11.77 -5.70 -4.73
CA ARG A 87 13.18 -5.39 -4.57
C ARG A 87 13.44 -5.05 -3.12
N GLU A 88 14.18 -5.93 -2.44
CA GLU A 88 14.69 -5.67 -1.10
C GLU A 88 16.04 -4.97 -1.21
N HIS A 89 16.12 -3.75 -0.67
CA HIS A 89 17.37 -3.03 -0.51
C HIS A 89 17.62 -2.84 0.98
N HIS A 90 18.67 -3.47 1.51
CA HIS A 90 19.18 -3.15 2.84
C HIS A 90 20.08 -1.92 2.70
N GLY A 91 19.74 -0.84 3.41
CA GLY A 91 20.61 0.33 3.52
C GLY A 91 21.94 -0.09 4.15
N ARG A 92 23.05 0.26 3.51
CA ARG A 92 24.39 0.18 4.11
C ARG A 92 24.63 1.39 5.00
#